data_AF-A0A2K1QM96-F1
#
_entry.id   AF-A0A2K1QM96-F1
#
_cell.length_a   1.000
_cell.length_b   1.000
_cell.length_c   1.000
_cell.angle_alpha   90.00
_cell.angle_beta   90.00
_cell.angle_gamma   90.00
#
_symmetry.space_group_name_H-M   'P 1'
#
loop_
_entity.id
_entity.type
_entity.pdbx_description
1 polymer ?
#
loop_
_entity_poly.entity_id
_entity_poly.type
_entity_poly.pdbx_seq_one_letter_code
_entity_poly.pdbx_strand_id
1 'polypeptide(L)'
;MFDDRDREFDPAATLHRSLRDARSFIAATLPVTDSTSYPKRLLYPLDFPPQSDSEQQAMCEDFYTIVEDFLGVKRTPISIRDMWATKPPKEAGAKTLQDAVWPMYYDTYHTFDNFRKDYRAAFGKEAFVGPYMRKRWSLAVPFTEEKQTGGVAEMKIFRTWFDEHIMGKGPDGITIAFALMPFGSATPKYRDDPNKLPSIVPSFSVFYLPAILQLPQLPHESRVSGHTEYLPIVSTLMGASGSDPLLINLAQDVLQKAGWPTEVMMGREMFKVGKNIRNVL
;
A
#
# COMPACT_ATOMS: atom_id res chain seq x y z
N MET A 1 19.53 -6.93 18.28
CA MET A 1 20.18 -5.90 17.45
C MET A 1 19.66 -6.15 16.04
N PHE A 2 18.82 -5.28 15.51
CA PHE A 2 18.33 -5.44 14.14
C PHE A 2 19.52 -5.27 13.20
N ASP A 3 19.61 -6.14 12.22
CA ASP A 3 20.67 -6.14 11.23
C ASP A 3 20.51 -4.90 10.32
N ASP A 4 21.61 -4.24 9.96
CA ASP A 4 21.57 -3.05 9.10
C ASP A 4 21.06 -3.37 7.67
N ARG A 5 20.93 -4.66 7.32
CA ARG A 5 20.42 -5.17 6.05
C ARG A 5 18.94 -4.85 5.77
N ASP A 6 18.12 -4.62 6.80
CA ASP A 6 16.67 -4.40 6.65
C ASP A 6 16.27 -2.95 6.28
N ARG A 7 17.23 -2.00 6.26
CA ARG A 7 16.95 -0.56 6.11
C ARG A 7 16.41 -0.11 4.74
N GLU A 8 16.50 -0.94 3.71
CA GLU A 8 16.14 -0.57 2.33
C GLU A 8 14.63 -0.64 2.03
N PHE A 9 13.87 -1.38 2.85
CA PHE A 9 12.45 -1.69 2.62
C PHE A 9 11.54 -1.55 3.85
N ASP A 10 12.08 -1.31 5.04
CA ASP A 10 11.30 -1.22 6.28
C ASP A 10 11.09 0.25 6.71
N PRO A 11 10.13 0.99 6.11
CA PRO A 11 9.78 2.31 6.59
C PRO A 11 8.94 2.21 7.86
N ALA A 12 9.12 3.17 8.76
CA ALA A 12 8.16 3.40 9.83
C ALA A 12 6.86 3.95 9.23
N ALA A 13 5.74 3.29 9.52
CA ALA A 13 4.40 3.76 9.15
C ALA A 13 3.63 4.22 10.38
N THR A 14 2.68 5.14 10.20
CA THR A 14 1.80 5.59 11.27
C THR A 14 0.33 5.45 10.88
N LEU A 15 -0.52 5.21 11.87
CA LEU A 15 -1.96 5.06 11.71
C LEU A 15 -2.66 6.11 12.55
N HIS A 16 -3.55 6.86 11.93
CA HIS A 16 -4.26 7.97 12.55
C HIS A 16 -5.76 7.83 12.34
N ARG A 17 -6.54 8.36 13.28
CA ARG A 17 -8.00 8.41 13.15
C ARG A 17 -8.48 9.57 12.29
N SER A 18 -7.72 10.66 12.23
CA SER A 18 -8.04 11.83 11.41
C SER A 18 -6.87 12.21 10.51
N LEU A 19 -7.18 12.75 9.32
CA LEU A 19 -6.16 13.29 8.41
C LEU A 19 -5.43 14.50 9.01
N ARG A 20 -6.12 15.27 9.86
CA ARG A 20 -5.52 16.38 10.61
C ARG A 20 -4.39 15.88 11.51
N ASP A 21 -4.65 14.85 12.32
CA ASP A 21 -3.65 14.33 13.25
C ASP A 21 -2.49 13.66 12.49
N ALA A 22 -2.79 12.99 11.37
CA ALA A 22 -1.78 12.45 10.47
C ALA A 22 -0.85 13.56 9.94
N ARG A 23 -1.42 14.66 9.45
CA ARG A 23 -0.67 15.83 8.99
C ARG A 23 0.18 16.42 10.11
N SER A 24 -0.40 16.64 11.29
CA SER A 24 0.32 17.21 12.43
C SER A 24 1.51 16.35 12.85
N PHE A 25 1.36 15.02 12.84
CA PHE A 25 2.45 14.11 13.14
C PHE A 25 3.55 14.15 12.07
N ILE A 26 3.18 14.07 10.79
CA ILE A 26 4.14 14.09 9.67
C ILE A 26 4.91 15.41 9.65
N ALA A 27 4.24 16.54 9.78
CA ALA A 27 4.87 17.87 9.83
C ALA A 27 5.83 18.03 11.02
N ALA A 28 5.57 17.34 12.14
CA ALA A 28 6.44 17.37 13.31
C ALA A 28 7.63 16.39 13.25
N THR A 29 7.58 15.39 12.36
CA THR A 29 8.56 14.28 12.33
C THR A 29 9.45 14.26 11.10
N LEU A 30 8.97 14.75 9.96
CA LEU A 30 9.69 14.70 8.70
C LEU A 30 10.04 16.11 8.19
N PRO A 31 11.27 16.34 7.68
CA PRO A 31 11.68 17.62 7.13
C PRO A 31 11.17 17.79 5.69
N VAL A 32 9.86 17.72 5.50
CA VAL A 32 9.19 17.78 4.20
C VAL A 32 8.38 19.07 4.10
N THR A 33 8.45 19.73 2.94
CA THR A 33 7.76 21.00 2.70
C THR A 33 6.26 20.77 2.59
N ASP A 34 5.49 21.48 3.42
CA ASP A 34 4.04 21.49 3.33
C ASP A 34 3.58 22.32 2.11
N SER A 35 2.61 21.81 1.36
CA SER A 35 2.11 22.45 0.15
C SER A 35 0.64 22.15 -0.06
N THR A 36 -0.09 23.16 -0.55
CA THR A 36 -1.49 23.06 -0.99
C THR A 36 -1.61 23.19 -2.51
N SER A 37 -0.48 23.20 -3.23
CA SER A 37 -0.45 23.18 -4.70
C SER A 37 -0.51 21.74 -5.18
N TYR A 38 -1.71 21.26 -5.48
CA TYR A 38 -1.92 19.86 -5.79
C TYR A 38 -1.48 19.46 -7.21
N PRO A 39 -0.90 18.24 -7.38
CA PRO A 39 -0.60 17.68 -8.69
C PRO A 39 -1.87 17.59 -9.54
N LYS A 40 -1.73 17.91 -10.83
CA LYS A 40 -2.86 17.92 -11.78
C LYS A 40 -2.94 16.68 -12.65
N ARG A 41 -2.01 15.72 -12.50
CA ARG A 41 -2.06 14.45 -13.21
C ARG A 41 -2.51 13.32 -12.29
N LEU A 42 -3.81 13.03 -12.31
CA LEU A 42 -4.38 11.87 -11.63
C LEU A 42 -4.19 10.62 -12.50
N LEU A 43 -3.42 9.64 -12.04
CA LEU A 43 -3.14 8.40 -12.76
C LEU A 43 -4.20 7.34 -12.42
N TYR A 44 -4.66 6.64 -13.46
CA TYR A 44 -5.56 5.49 -13.35
C TYR A 44 -4.82 4.22 -13.80
N PRO A 45 -4.28 3.43 -12.85
CA PRO A 45 -3.35 2.34 -13.15
C PRO A 45 -4.10 1.08 -13.57
N LEU A 46 -4.12 0.81 -14.89
CA LEU A 46 -4.88 -0.26 -15.56
C LEU A 46 -4.46 -1.68 -15.16
N ASP A 47 -3.29 -1.86 -14.54
CA ASP A 47 -2.78 -3.17 -14.13
C ASP A 47 -3.56 -3.81 -12.97
N PHE A 48 -4.38 -3.05 -12.26
CA PHE A 48 -5.04 -3.46 -11.01
C PHE A 48 -6.58 -3.56 -11.05
N PRO A 49 -7.32 -2.65 -11.72
CA PRO A 49 -8.75 -2.81 -11.90
C PRO A 49 -9.08 -3.83 -13.02
N PRO A 50 -10.31 -4.37 -13.04
CA PRO A 50 -11.38 -4.11 -12.07
C PRO A 50 -11.14 -4.83 -10.72
N GLN A 51 -11.73 -4.29 -9.65
CA GLN A 51 -11.85 -5.00 -8.38
C GLN A 51 -12.70 -6.25 -8.55
N SER A 52 -12.42 -7.27 -7.74
CA SER A 52 -13.21 -8.50 -7.73
C SER A 52 -14.66 -8.26 -7.32
N ASP A 53 -14.90 -7.24 -6.48
CA ASP A 53 -16.22 -6.84 -6.02
C ASP A 53 -16.69 -5.59 -6.78
N SER A 54 -17.88 -5.67 -7.39
CA SER A 54 -18.42 -4.59 -8.22
C SER A 54 -18.85 -3.37 -7.43
N GLU A 55 -19.29 -3.54 -6.17
CA GLU A 55 -19.65 -2.41 -5.30
C GLU A 55 -18.39 -1.66 -4.86
N GLN A 56 -17.34 -2.40 -4.49
CA GLN A 56 -16.01 -1.83 -4.23
C GLN A 56 -15.49 -1.09 -5.45
N GLN A 57 -15.61 -1.66 -6.66
CA GLN A 57 -15.20 -0.99 -7.89
C GLN A 57 -15.98 0.32 -8.08
N ALA A 58 -17.31 0.31 -8.00
CA ALA A 58 -18.13 1.50 -8.18
C ALA A 58 -17.78 2.60 -7.18
N MET A 59 -17.54 2.23 -5.92
CA MET A 59 -17.14 3.14 -4.86
C MET A 59 -15.74 3.75 -5.08
N CYS A 60 -14.79 2.99 -5.62
CA CYS A 60 -13.51 3.52 -6.05
C CYS A 60 -13.67 4.50 -7.23
N GLU A 61 -14.50 4.17 -8.21
CA GLU A 61 -14.79 5.02 -9.38
C GLU A 61 -15.43 6.36 -8.98
N ASP A 62 -16.40 6.34 -8.06
CA ASP A 62 -17.02 7.54 -7.49
C ASP A 62 -15.99 8.45 -6.82
N PHE A 63 -15.02 7.86 -6.09
CA PHE A 63 -13.97 8.64 -5.46
C PHE A 63 -13.01 9.27 -6.48
N TYR A 64 -12.66 8.56 -7.57
CA TYR A 64 -11.91 9.18 -8.66
C TYR A 64 -12.67 10.37 -9.24
N THR A 65 -13.98 10.27 -9.47
CA THR A 65 -14.79 11.39 -10.00
C THR A 65 -14.77 12.60 -9.08
N ILE A 66 -14.85 12.39 -7.77
CA ILE A 66 -14.76 13.48 -6.79
C ILE A 66 -13.40 14.18 -6.83
N VAL A 67 -12.32 13.42 -6.98
CA VAL A 67 -10.96 13.96 -7.08
C VAL A 67 -10.77 14.72 -8.41
N GLU A 68 -11.32 14.18 -9.50
CA GLU A 68 -11.35 14.83 -10.82
C GLU A 68 -12.06 16.19 -10.74
N ASP A 69 -13.25 16.23 -10.13
CA ASP A 69 -14.06 17.43 -9.98
C ASP A 69 -13.39 18.46 -9.05
N PHE A 70 -12.80 18.02 -7.94
CA PHE A 70 -12.06 18.88 -7.03
C PHE A 70 -10.84 19.54 -7.71
N LEU A 71 -10.07 18.76 -8.47
CA LEU A 71 -8.86 19.26 -9.12
C LEU A 71 -9.12 19.97 -10.45
N GLY A 72 -10.30 19.77 -11.05
CA GLY A 72 -10.63 20.23 -12.40
C GLY A 72 -9.84 19.48 -13.48
N VAL A 73 -9.62 18.18 -13.30
CA VAL A 73 -8.79 17.34 -14.19
C VAL A 73 -9.54 16.08 -14.60
N LYS A 74 -9.01 15.36 -15.58
CA LYS A 74 -9.43 13.98 -15.88
C LYS A 74 -8.30 13.02 -15.59
N ARG A 75 -8.65 11.84 -15.10
CA ARG A 75 -7.69 10.77 -14.86
C ARG A 75 -7.04 10.35 -16.17
N THR A 76 -5.77 10.00 -16.09
CA THR A 76 -4.96 9.51 -17.20
C THR A 76 -4.76 8.01 -17.04
N PRO A 77 -5.35 7.18 -17.92
CA PRO A 77 -5.10 5.74 -17.92
C PRO A 77 -3.60 5.44 -18.13
N ILE A 78 -3.05 4.53 -17.33
CA ILE A 78 -1.66 4.11 -17.44
C ILE A 78 -1.52 2.62 -17.15
N SER A 79 -0.75 1.92 -17.98
CA SER A 79 -0.35 0.53 -17.73
C SER A 79 1.15 0.54 -17.41
N ILE A 80 1.50 0.21 -16.17
CA ILE A 80 2.88 0.13 -15.69
C ILE A 80 3.61 -0.99 -16.44
N ARG A 81 2.92 -2.11 -16.71
CA ARG A 81 3.47 -3.21 -17.53
C ARG A 81 3.77 -2.76 -18.96
N ASP A 82 2.86 -2.07 -19.62
CA ASP A 82 3.08 -1.62 -21.00
C ASP A 82 4.14 -0.52 -21.06
N MET A 83 4.17 0.37 -20.07
CA MET A 83 5.23 1.37 -19.96
C MET A 83 6.60 0.70 -19.79
N TRP A 84 6.72 -0.35 -18.96
CA TRP A 84 7.96 -1.10 -18.81
C TRP A 84 8.36 -1.81 -20.10
N ALA A 85 7.41 -2.43 -20.80
CA ALA A 85 7.68 -3.11 -22.06
C ALA A 85 8.15 -2.15 -23.18
N THR A 86 7.62 -0.92 -23.19
CA THR A 86 7.94 0.08 -24.23
C THR A 86 9.15 0.93 -23.89
N LYS A 87 9.41 1.18 -22.60
CA LYS A 87 10.52 2.00 -22.11
C LYS A 87 11.25 1.30 -20.97
N PRO A 88 11.81 0.09 -21.16
CA PRO A 88 12.51 -0.58 -20.06
C PRO A 88 13.77 0.21 -19.68
N PRO A 89 14.18 0.22 -18.40
CA PRO A 89 15.50 0.70 -18.04
C PRO A 89 16.56 -0.19 -18.69
N LYS A 90 17.70 0.39 -19.09
CA LYS A 90 18.75 -0.35 -19.83
C LYS A 90 19.27 -1.56 -19.06
N GLU A 91 19.31 -1.42 -17.74
CA GLU A 91 19.76 -2.41 -16.77
C GLU A 91 18.84 -3.62 -16.67
N ALA A 92 17.56 -3.50 -17.08
CA ALA A 92 16.62 -4.63 -17.05
C ALA A 92 16.95 -5.71 -18.08
N GLY A 93 17.65 -5.37 -19.17
CA GLY A 93 17.92 -6.30 -20.26
C GLY A 93 16.62 -6.90 -20.81
N ALA A 94 16.46 -8.23 -20.71
CA ALA A 94 15.27 -8.96 -21.15
C ALA A 94 14.22 -9.20 -20.05
N LYS A 95 14.44 -8.70 -18.82
CA LYS A 95 13.55 -8.95 -17.68
C LYS A 95 12.26 -8.13 -17.79
N THR A 96 11.15 -8.80 -17.52
CA THR A 96 9.83 -8.20 -17.31
C THR A 96 9.64 -7.83 -15.84
N LEU A 97 8.61 -7.02 -15.54
CA LEU A 97 8.21 -6.74 -14.16
C LEU A 97 7.84 -8.01 -13.36
N GLN A 98 7.44 -9.09 -14.05
CA GLN A 98 7.08 -10.35 -13.38
C GLN A 98 8.31 -11.16 -12.97
N ASP A 99 9.46 -10.91 -13.60
CA ASP A 99 10.71 -11.60 -13.28
C ASP A 99 11.37 -11.05 -12.01
N ALA A 100 10.91 -9.88 -11.54
CA ALA A 100 11.40 -9.26 -10.32
C ALA A 100 11.10 -10.15 -9.11
N VAL A 101 12.15 -10.52 -8.39
CA VAL A 101 12.07 -11.28 -7.14
C VAL A 101 12.13 -10.33 -5.97
N TRP A 102 11.26 -10.50 -4.98
CA TRP A 102 11.27 -9.63 -3.82
C TRP A 102 12.47 -9.97 -2.91
N PRO A 103 13.47 -9.07 -2.76
CA PRO A 103 14.67 -9.35 -1.97
C PRO A 103 14.41 -9.75 -0.51
N MET A 104 13.29 -9.34 0.08
CA MET A 104 12.92 -9.62 1.47
C MET A 104 12.72 -11.11 1.81
N TYR A 105 12.62 -11.99 0.80
CA TYR A 105 12.53 -13.43 1.08
C TYR A 105 13.78 -13.97 1.76
N TYR A 106 14.97 -13.44 1.48
CA TYR A 106 16.19 -13.84 2.20
C TYR A 106 16.11 -13.46 3.69
N ASP A 107 15.82 -12.20 3.97
CA ASP A 107 15.77 -11.65 5.33
C ASP A 107 14.67 -12.31 6.17
N THR A 108 13.56 -12.71 5.55
CA THR A 108 12.45 -13.46 6.19
C THR A 108 12.92 -14.70 6.97
N TYR A 109 14.00 -15.35 6.54
CA TYR A 109 14.61 -16.48 7.26
C TYR A 109 15.84 -16.06 8.07
N HIS A 110 16.74 -15.30 7.46
CA HIS A 110 18.08 -15.05 8.01
C HIS A 110 18.13 -14.02 9.13
N THR A 111 17.13 -13.13 9.27
CA THR A 111 17.01 -12.22 10.41
C THR A 111 16.91 -12.97 11.76
N PHE A 112 16.52 -14.25 11.75
CA PHE A 112 16.42 -15.10 12.94
C PHE A 112 17.63 -16.02 13.18
N ASP A 113 18.71 -15.92 12.40
CA ASP A 113 19.88 -16.80 12.52
C ASP A 113 20.50 -16.74 13.92
N ASN A 114 20.78 -15.53 14.42
CA ASN A 114 21.35 -15.35 15.76
C ASN A 114 20.40 -15.85 16.85
N PHE A 115 19.12 -15.51 16.76
CA PHE A 115 18.12 -15.99 17.72
C PHE A 115 18.07 -17.52 17.81
N ARG A 116 18.07 -18.21 16.66
CA ARG A 116 18.03 -19.68 16.63
C ARG A 116 19.30 -20.30 17.19
N LYS A 117 20.46 -19.75 16.83
CA LYS A 117 21.77 -20.16 17.37
C LYS A 117 21.80 -20.02 18.90
N ASP A 118 21.41 -18.86 19.41
CA ASP A 118 21.45 -18.54 20.83
C ASP A 118 20.43 -19.38 21.62
N TYR A 119 19.22 -19.57 21.09
CA TYR A 119 18.20 -20.42 21.70
C TYR A 119 18.67 -21.87 21.79
N ARG A 120 19.28 -22.39 20.73
CA ARG A 120 19.82 -23.76 20.72
C ARG A 120 20.94 -23.92 21.75
N ALA A 121 21.83 -22.94 21.85
CA ALA A 121 22.92 -22.94 22.83
C ALA A 121 22.39 -22.90 24.28
N ALA A 122 21.37 -22.09 24.55
CA ALA A 122 20.81 -21.93 25.89
C ALA A 122 19.92 -23.10 26.34
N PHE A 123 19.17 -23.72 25.43
CA PHE A 123 18.12 -24.68 25.78
C PHE A 123 18.31 -26.09 25.19
N GLY A 124 19.35 -26.31 24.38
CA GLY A 124 19.65 -27.63 23.80
C GLY A 124 18.63 -28.14 22.78
N LYS A 125 17.67 -27.31 22.35
CA LYS A 125 16.61 -27.65 21.41
C LYS A 125 16.31 -26.50 20.45
N GLU A 126 15.62 -26.78 19.34
CA GLU A 126 15.13 -25.74 18.44
C GLU A 126 14.00 -24.92 19.07
N ALA A 127 13.95 -23.63 18.73
CA ALA A 127 12.81 -22.78 19.08
C ALA A 127 11.54 -23.27 18.38
N PHE A 128 10.41 -23.26 19.08
CA PHE A 128 9.13 -23.57 18.46
C PHE A 128 8.75 -22.48 17.45
N VAL A 129 8.48 -22.88 16.21
CA VAL A 129 8.02 -21.99 15.14
C VAL A 129 6.60 -22.38 14.75
N GLY A 130 5.66 -21.44 14.87
CA GLY A 130 4.27 -21.64 14.51
C GLY A 130 4.11 -22.01 13.02
N PRO A 131 3.02 -22.71 12.63
CA PRO A 131 2.85 -23.25 11.27
C PRO A 131 3.00 -22.20 10.16
N TYR A 132 2.43 -21.00 10.36
CA TYR A 132 2.51 -19.91 9.39
C TYR A 132 3.96 -19.48 9.13
N MET A 133 4.71 -19.16 10.20
CA MET A 133 6.11 -18.75 10.08
C MET A 133 7.00 -19.86 9.56
N ARG A 134 6.74 -21.11 9.95
CA ARG A 134 7.48 -22.27 9.42
C ARG A 134 7.30 -22.39 7.91
N LYS A 135 6.07 -22.22 7.41
CA LYS A 135 5.80 -22.20 5.97
C LYS A 135 6.50 -21.01 5.30
N ARG A 136 6.40 -19.81 5.88
CA ARG A 136 7.05 -18.60 5.36
C ARG A 136 8.57 -18.79 5.24
N TRP A 137 9.20 -19.35 6.27
CA TRP A 137 10.62 -19.71 6.28
C TRP A 137 10.96 -20.75 5.21
N SER A 138 10.14 -21.78 5.02
CA SER A 138 10.41 -22.79 3.98
C SER A 138 10.40 -22.21 2.56
N LEU A 139 9.64 -21.12 2.32
CA LEU A 139 9.65 -20.41 1.05
C LEU A 139 10.89 -19.52 0.89
N ALA A 140 11.46 -19.05 2.00
CA ALA A 140 12.60 -18.14 2.07
C ALA A 140 13.97 -18.84 1.94
N VAL A 141 14.10 -20.09 2.41
CA VAL A 141 15.36 -20.85 2.40
C VAL A 141 16.08 -20.91 1.02
N PRO A 142 15.41 -21.00 -0.14
CA PRO A 142 16.07 -21.04 -1.44
C PRO A 142 16.66 -19.69 -1.92
N PHE A 143 16.41 -18.60 -1.19
CA PHE A 143 16.95 -17.28 -1.50
C PHE A 143 18.34 -17.15 -0.86
N THR A 144 19.33 -16.78 -1.65
CA THR A 144 20.72 -16.58 -1.20
C THR A 144 21.00 -15.10 -1.01
N GLU A 145 22.08 -14.77 -0.30
CA GLU A 145 22.54 -13.39 -0.13
C GLU A 145 22.83 -12.69 -1.47
N GLU A 146 23.34 -13.43 -2.45
CA GLU A 146 23.53 -12.96 -3.82
C GLU A 146 22.20 -12.57 -4.49
N LYS A 147 21.15 -13.40 -4.35
CA LYS A 147 19.82 -13.09 -4.86
C LYS A 147 19.19 -11.90 -4.14
N GLN A 148 19.44 -11.76 -2.84
CA GLN A 148 19.00 -10.60 -2.07
C GLN A 148 19.66 -9.32 -2.59
N THR A 149 20.98 -9.33 -2.74
CA THR A 149 21.76 -8.18 -3.23
C THR A 149 21.33 -7.79 -4.65
N GLY A 150 21.15 -8.77 -5.53
CA GLY A 150 20.62 -8.57 -6.87
C GLY A 150 19.20 -7.99 -6.86
N GLY A 151 18.29 -8.53 -6.04
CA GLY A 151 16.93 -8.04 -5.90
C GLY A 151 16.84 -6.61 -5.35
N VAL A 152 17.73 -6.23 -4.41
CA VAL A 152 17.84 -4.85 -3.92
C VAL A 152 18.26 -3.91 -5.06
N ALA A 153 19.25 -4.30 -5.87
CA ALA A 153 19.69 -3.51 -7.01
C ALA A 153 18.59 -3.35 -8.07
N GLU A 154 17.88 -4.42 -8.40
CA GLU A 154 16.72 -4.41 -9.31
C GLU A 154 15.60 -3.50 -8.81
N MET A 155 15.29 -3.54 -7.50
CA MET A 155 14.31 -2.64 -6.93
C MET A 155 14.74 -1.17 -7.05
N LYS A 156 16.01 -0.84 -6.82
CA LYS A 156 16.52 0.53 -6.98
C LYS A 156 16.36 1.02 -8.42
N ILE A 157 16.66 0.15 -9.40
CA ILE A 157 16.44 0.43 -10.83
C ILE A 157 14.95 0.71 -11.09
N PHE A 158 14.06 -0.16 -10.59
CA PHE A 158 12.61 0.03 -10.74
C PHE A 158 12.12 1.34 -10.10
N ARG A 159 12.58 1.68 -8.90
CA ARG A 159 12.23 2.93 -8.20
C ARG A 159 12.59 4.16 -9.04
N THR A 160 13.82 4.23 -9.55
CA THR A 160 14.27 5.33 -10.42
C THR A 160 13.44 5.38 -11.70
N TRP A 161 13.27 4.24 -12.36
CA TRP A 161 12.47 4.16 -13.58
C TRP A 161 11.02 4.61 -13.38
N PHE A 162 10.38 4.17 -12.29
CA PHE A 162 9.01 4.50 -11.94
C PHE A 162 8.85 5.99 -11.64
N ASP A 163 9.79 6.58 -10.89
CA ASP A 163 9.80 8.01 -10.63
C ASP A 163 9.95 8.83 -11.92
N GLU A 164 10.80 8.40 -12.86
CA GLU A 164 11.04 9.12 -14.12
C GLU A 164 9.89 8.98 -15.12
N HIS A 165 9.33 7.78 -15.28
CA HIS A 165 8.41 7.46 -16.38
C HIS A 165 6.94 7.46 -15.96
N ILE A 166 6.66 7.19 -14.68
CA ILE A 166 5.29 7.06 -14.16
C ILE A 166 4.91 8.30 -13.36
N MET A 167 5.64 8.67 -12.30
CA MET A 167 5.24 9.76 -11.41
C MET A 167 5.67 11.14 -11.93
N GLY A 168 6.93 11.29 -12.33
CA GLY A 168 7.54 12.54 -12.75
C GLY A 168 7.73 13.54 -11.59
N LYS A 169 8.64 14.50 -11.80
CA LYS A 169 8.86 15.65 -10.90
C LYS A 169 8.78 16.95 -11.69
N GLY A 170 8.17 17.96 -11.07
CA GLY A 170 8.06 19.31 -11.62
C GLY A 170 9.38 20.07 -11.53
N PRO A 171 9.49 21.25 -12.15
CA PRO A 171 10.66 22.11 -12.06
C PRO A 171 11.03 22.54 -10.63
N ASP A 172 10.05 22.54 -9.73
CA ASP A 172 10.16 22.84 -8.30
C ASP A 172 10.49 21.59 -7.44
N GLY A 173 10.70 20.44 -8.07
CA GLY A 173 10.93 19.16 -7.39
C GLY A 173 9.69 18.54 -6.76
N ILE A 174 8.51 19.19 -6.88
CA ILE A 174 7.24 18.69 -6.37
C ILE A 174 6.68 17.67 -7.37
N THR A 175 5.95 16.66 -6.86
CA THR A 175 5.34 15.65 -7.72
C THR A 175 4.30 16.29 -8.66
N ILE A 176 4.31 15.89 -9.93
CA ILE A 176 3.31 16.33 -10.92
C ILE A 176 2.12 15.38 -11.02
N ALA A 177 2.25 14.19 -10.45
CA ALA A 177 1.27 13.13 -10.56
C ALA A 177 1.04 12.40 -9.25
N PHE A 178 -0.12 11.78 -9.16
CA PHE A 178 -0.45 10.87 -8.08
C PHE A 178 -1.39 9.79 -8.63
N ALA A 179 -1.38 8.63 -8.00
CA ALA A 179 -2.27 7.53 -8.31
C ALA A 179 -3.19 7.27 -7.11
N LEU A 180 -4.42 6.91 -7.42
CA LEU A 180 -5.27 6.19 -6.47
C LEU A 180 -5.10 4.70 -6.76
N MET A 181 -4.92 3.90 -5.71
CA MET A 181 -4.83 2.45 -5.85
C MET A 181 -5.87 1.79 -4.96
N PRO A 182 -6.66 0.84 -5.47
CA PRO A 182 -7.53 0.06 -4.62
C PRO A 182 -6.68 -0.80 -3.68
N PHE A 183 -7.10 -0.90 -2.41
CA PHE A 183 -6.42 -1.72 -1.42
C PHE A 183 -7.40 -2.61 -0.67
N GLY A 184 -6.95 -3.83 -0.35
CA GLY A 184 -7.73 -4.77 0.44
C GLY A 184 -8.84 -5.47 -0.34
N SER A 185 -9.59 -6.30 0.38
CA SER A 185 -10.69 -7.11 -0.14
C SER A 185 -11.99 -6.65 0.49
N ALA A 186 -13.04 -6.58 -0.30
CA ALA A 186 -14.43 -6.34 0.13
C ALA A 186 -15.05 -7.48 0.97
N THR A 187 -14.30 -8.56 1.25
CA THR A 187 -14.81 -9.73 1.96
C THR A 187 -14.46 -9.67 3.46
N PRO A 188 -15.42 -9.94 4.36
CA PRO A 188 -15.14 -10.00 5.80
C PRO A 188 -14.13 -11.11 6.10
N LYS A 189 -13.17 -10.81 6.98
CA LYS A 189 -12.20 -11.79 7.49
C LYS A 189 -12.51 -12.05 8.95
N TYR A 190 -13.07 -13.22 9.26
CA TYR A 190 -13.41 -13.57 10.63
C TYR A 190 -12.21 -14.12 11.38
N ARG A 191 -12.15 -13.86 12.70
CA ARG A 191 -11.02 -14.27 13.55
C ARG A 191 -11.01 -15.76 13.89
N ASP A 192 -12.15 -16.43 13.77
CA ASP A 192 -12.32 -17.86 13.95
C ASP A 192 -12.06 -18.65 12.65
N ASP A 193 -11.87 -17.97 11.51
CA ASP A 193 -11.36 -18.63 10.31
C ASP A 193 -9.87 -18.94 10.49
N PRO A 194 -9.40 -20.16 10.19
CA PRO A 194 -7.98 -20.48 10.29
C PRO A 194 -7.17 -19.64 9.31
N ASN A 195 -6.06 -19.09 9.78
CA ASN A 195 -5.13 -18.37 8.92
C ASN A 195 -4.66 -19.26 7.78
N LYS A 196 -4.88 -18.80 6.53
CA LYS A 196 -4.31 -19.46 5.36
C LYS A 196 -2.78 -19.42 5.45
N LEU A 197 -2.14 -20.52 5.08
CA LEU A 197 -0.69 -20.56 4.99
C LEU A 197 -0.20 -19.61 3.89
N PRO A 198 0.95 -18.95 4.08
CA PRO A 198 1.46 -17.99 3.12
C PRO A 198 1.90 -18.69 1.83
N SER A 199 1.70 -18.01 0.71
CA SER A 199 2.27 -18.36 -0.60
C SER A 199 3.27 -17.29 -1.03
N ILE A 200 4.06 -17.58 -2.07
CA ILE A 200 4.84 -16.54 -2.74
C ILE A 200 3.87 -15.56 -3.38
N VAL A 201 4.06 -14.29 -3.09
CA VAL A 201 3.33 -13.18 -3.72
C VAL A 201 4.28 -12.49 -4.70
N PRO A 202 3.85 -12.19 -5.93
CA PRO A 202 4.67 -11.45 -6.91
C PRO A 202 5.10 -10.08 -6.39
N SER A 203 6.31 -9.64 -6.75
CA SER A 203 6.89 -8.36 -6.31
C SER A 203 6.09 -7.14 -6.81
N PHE A 204 5.37 -7.28 -7.93
CA PHE A 204 4.43 -6.29 -8.42
C PHE A 204 3.01 -6.64 -7.95
N SER A 205 2.63 -6.13 -6.78
CA SER A 205 1.32 -6.34 -6.18
C SER A 205 0.85 -5.09 -5.44
N VAL A 206 -0.46 -4.86 -5.40
CA VAL A 206 -1.08 -3.79 -4.59
C VAL A 206 -0.69 -3.86 -3.11
N PHE A 207 -0.29 -5.04 -2.61
CA PHE A 207 0.14 -5.22 -1.22
C PHE A 207 1.49 -4.55 -0.90
N TYR A 208 2.34 -4.29 -1.91
CA TYR A 208 3.68 -3.72 -1.73
C TYR A 208 3.77 -2.27 -2.17
N LEU A 209 2.64 -1.68 -2.54
CA LEU A 209 2.51 -0.27 -2.83
C LEU A 209 1.92 0.41 -1.58
N PRO A 210 2.45 1.57 -1.16
CA PRO A 210 2.03 2.23 0.09
C PRO A 210 0.51 2.47 0.13
N ALA A 211 -0.08 2.60 1.33
CA ALA A 211 -1.49 2.90 1.57
C ALA A 211 -1.56 3.97 2.68
N ILE A 212 -2.58 4.83 2.85
CA ILE A 212 -4.00 4.53 3.08
C ILE A 212 -4.83 5.84 2.91
N LEU A 213 -5.93 5.79 2.16
CA LEU A 213 -7.11 6.63 2.29
C LEU A 213 -8.33 5.75 2.61
N GLN A 214 -9.10 6.15 3.61
CA GLN A 214 -10.32 5.45 4.02
C GLN A 214 -11.50 6.17 3.37
N LEU A 215 -12.24 5.47 2.51
CA LEU A 215 -13.21 6.08 1.63
C LEU A 215 -14.64 5.67 2.10
N PRO A 216 -15.41 4.77 1.47
CA PRO A 216 -16.74 4.36 1.96
C PRO A 216 -16.77 3.05 2.75
N GLN A 217 -17.96 2.55 3.09
CA GLN A 217 -18.15 1.28 3.79
C GLN A 217 -19.16 0.35 3.09
N LEU A 218 -18.86 -0.95 3.10
CA LEU A 218 -19.70 -2.02 2.57
C LEU A 218 -20.49 -2.74 3.67
N PRO A 219 -21.83 -2.80 3.60
CA PRO A 219 -22.62 -3.59 4.52
C PRO A 219 -22.41 -5.08 4.24
N HIS A 220 -22.39 -5.89 5.30
CA HIS A 220 -22.45 -7.33 5.20
C HIS A 220 -23.19 -7.90 6.41
N GLU A 221 -23.81 -9.06 6.23
CA GLU A 221 -24.42 -9.79 7.35
C GLU A 221 -23.35 -10.58 8.10
N SER A 222 -23.15 -10.23 9.37
CA SER A 222 -22.15 -10.88 10.21
C SER A 222 -22.68 -12.21 10.73
N ARG A 223 -22.01 -13.32 10.36
CA ARG A 223 -22.34 -14.64 10.90
C ARG A 223 -22.08 -14.79 12.40
N VAL A 224 -21.29 -13.89 12.99
CA VAL A 224 -20.90 -13.93 14.41
C VAL A 224 -21.90 -13.15 15.25
N SER A 225 -22.26 -11.93 14.83
CA SER A 225 -23.18 -11.08 15.60
C SER A 225 -24.64 -11.24 15.19
N GLY A 226 -24.93 -11.78 14.02
CA GLY A 226 -26.29 -11.87 13.46
C GLY A 226 -26.87 -10.52 13.04
N HIS A 227 -26.01 -9.51 12.87
CA HIS A 227 -26.40 -8.16 12.46
C HIS A 227 -25.66 -7.72 11.20
N THR A 228 -26.24 -6.75 10.50
CA THR A 228 -25.53 -5.98 9.49
C THR A 228 -24.36 -5.23 10.14
N GLU A 229 -23.17 -5.41 9.58
CA GLU A 229 -21.93 -4.73 9.95
C GLU A 229 -21.29 -4.10 8.71
N TYR A 230 -20.40 -3.12 8.90
CA TYR A 230 -19.87 -2.30 7.82
C TYR A 230 -18.35 -2.45 7.69
N LEU A 231 -17.88 -2.92 6.53
CA LEU A 231 -16.47 -3.07 6.21
C LEU A 231 -15.94 -1.80 5.56
N PRO A 232 -14.77 -1.28 5.96
CA PRO A 232 -14.18 -0.14 5.27
C PRO A 232 -13.69 -0.54 3.87
N ILE A 233 -14.02 0.28 2.88
CA ILE A 233 -13.29 0.33 1.62
C ILE A 233 -12.16 1.33 1.78
N VAL A 234 -10.97 0.84 1.47
CA VAL A 234 -9.75 1.62 1.53
C VAL A 234 -9.15 1.73 0.13
N SER A 235 -8.63 2.92 -0.14
CA SER A 235 -7.78 3.19 -1.28
C SER A 235 -6.43 3.63 -0.76
N THR A 236 -5.53 3.91 -1.67
CA THR A 236 -4.18 4.39 -1.44
C THR A 236 -4.05 5.67 -2.23
N LEU A 237 -3.50 6.73 -1.64
CA LEU A 237 -2.85 7.78 -2.42
C LEU A 237 -1.36 7.47 -2.53
N MET A 238 -0.87 7.45 -3.75
CA MET A 238 0.55 7.30 -4.04
C MET A 238 1.02 8.51 -4.86
N GLY A 239 2.12 9.12 -4.43
CA GLY A 239 2.80 10.18 -5.16
C GLY A 239 4.32 9.94 -5.13
N ALA A 240 5.08 10.86 -5.70
CA ALA A 240 6.54 10.77 -5.67
C ALA A 240 7.10 10.86 -4.24
N SER A 241 8.32 10.38 -4.03
CA SER A 241 9.01 10.46 -2.75
C SER A 241 9.02 11.89 -2.17
N GLY A 242 8.64 12.03 -0.89
CA GLY A 242 8.55 13.30 -0.18
C GLY A 242 7.24 14.08 -0.36
N SER A 243 6.27 13.53 -1.09
CA SER A 243 4.96 14.16 -1.30
C SER A 243 3.93 13.88 -0.19
N ASP A 244 4.32 13.19 0.88
CA ASP A 244 3.42 12.70 1.94
C ASP A 244 2.53 13.80 2.54
N PRO A 245 3.04 14.98 2.97
CA PRO A 245 2.18 16.05 3.51
C PRO A 245 1.19 16.57 2.46
N LEU A 246 1.65 16.73 1.21
CA LEU A 246 0.83 17.19 0.10
C LEU A 246 -0.31 16.21 -0.19
N LEU A 247 -0.05 14.89 -0.14
CA LEU A 247 -1.08 13.87 -0.36
C LEU A 247 -2.09 13.84 0.79
N ILE A 248 -1.65 14.04 2.03
CA ILE A 248 -2.56 14.16 3.19
C ILE A 248 -3.45 15.39 3.04
N ASN A 249 -2.89 16.53 2.65
CA ASN A 249 -3.65 17.75 2.38
C ASN A 249 -4.66 17.56 1.25
N LEU A 250 -4.22 16.95 0.13
CA LEU A 250 -5.08 16.66 -1.01
C LEU A 250 -6.27 15.80 -0.57
N ALA A 251 -6.01 14.72 0.17
CA ALA A 251 -7.06 13.86 0.69
C ALA A 251 -8.04 14.63 1.58
N GLN A 252 -7.52 15.43 2.51
CA GLN A 252 -8.33 16.19 3.44
C GLN A 252 -9.24 17.18 2.69
N ASP A 253 -8.69 17.94 1.76
CA ASP A 253 -9.42 18.97 1.04
C ASP A 253 -10.45 18.37 0.06
N VAL A 254 -10.09 17.27 -0.63
CA VAL A 254 -11.02 16.53 -1.50
C VAL A 254 -12.21 16.02 -0.69
N LEU A 255 -11.95 15.37 0.44
CA LEU A 255 -13.01 14.82 1.29
C LEU A 255 -13.88 15.95 1.87
N GLN A 256 -13.27 17.03 2.37
CA GLN A 256 -14.01 18.18 2.87
C GLN A 256 -14.88 18.82 1.79
N LYS A 257 -14.35 18.99 0.56
CA LYS A 257 -15.13 19.53 -0.56
C LYS A 257 -16.32 18.65 -0.91
N ALA A 258 -16.15 17.34 -0.84
CA ALA A 258 -17.20 16.37 -1.09
C ALA A 258 -18.21 16.25 0.06
N GLY A 259 -17.97 16.90 1.21
CA GLY A 259 -18.75 16.74 2.42
C GLY A 259 -18.57 15.37 3.07
N TRP A 260 -17.43 14.71 2.83
CA TRP A 260 -17.11 13.39 3.36
C TRP A 260 -16.32 13.51 4.67
N PRO A 261 -16.44 12.53 5.57
CA PRO A 261 -15.70 12.55 6.83
C PRO A 261 -14.19 12.45 6.61
N THR A 262 -13.43 13.24 7.35
CA THR A 262 -11.95 13.20 7.39
C THR A 262 -11.42 12.53 8.67
N GLU A 263 -12.32 11.98 9.47
CA GLU A 263 -12.03 11.34 10.74
C GLU A 263 -12.96 10.14 10.93
N VAL A 264 -12.39 9.06 11.48
CA VAL A 264 -13.15 7.87 11.86
C VAL A 264 -13.70 7.98 13.28
N MET A 265 -14.90 7.45 13.49
CA MET A 265 -15.52 7.36 14.80
C MET A 265 -14.88 6.26 15.67
N MET A 266 -15.14 6.35 16.96
CA MET A 266 -14.91 5.25 17.89
C MET A 266 -16.16 4.38 18.01
N GLY A 267 -15.97 3.07 18.18
CA GLY A 267 -17.05 2.13 18.44
C GLY A 267 -17.32 1.18 17.28
N ARG A 268 -18.60 0.85 17.08
CA ARG A 268 -19.03 -0.19 16.13
C ARG A 268 -18.87 0.22 14.68
N GLU A 269 -19.14 1.48 14.37
CA GLU A 269 -19.13 2.01 13.00
C GLU A 269 -17.98 3.00 12.86
N MET A 270 -17.28 2.94 11.73
CA MET A 270 -16.17 3.84 11.44
C MET A 270 -16.67 5.22 10.98
N PHE A 271 -17.89 5.32 10.45
CA PHE A 271 -18.56 6.55 10.04
C PHE A 271 -20.06 6.39 10.31
N LYS A 272 -20.79 7.49 10.46
CA LYS A 272 -22.25 7.42 10.65
C LYS A 272 -22.88 6.81 9.39
N VAL A 273 -23.77 5.83 9.56
CA VAL A 273 -24.43 5.19 8.43
C VAL A 273 -25.39 6.16 7.73
N GLY A 274 -25.21 6.30 6.41
CA GLY A 274 -26.03 7.15 5.54
C GLY A 274 -26.80 6.34 4.49
N LYS A 275 -27.92 6.90 3.99
CA LYS A 275 -28.71 6.30 2.89
C LYS A 275 -28.18 6.75 1.53
N ASN A 276 -26.98 6.30 1.17
CA ASN A 276 -26.38 6.53 -0.14
C ASN A 276 -25.47 5.35 -0.52
N ILE A 277 -24.95 5.35 -1.74
CA ILE A 277 -24.12 4.26 -2.26
C ILE A 277 -22.90 3.94 -1.38
N ARG A 278 -22.42 4.89 -0.58
CA ARG A 278 -21.24 4.76 0.29
C ARG A 278 -21.56 4.22 1.68
N ASN A 279 -22.85 4.17 2.04
CA ASN A 279 -23.33 3.90 3.39
C ASN A 279 -22.76 4.82 4.47
N VAL A 280 -22.41 6.07 4.11
CA VAL A 280 -21.79 7.06 5.00
C VAL A 280 -22.55 8.38 4.94
N LEU A 281 -22.96 8.92 6.08
CA LEU A 281 -23.65 10.21 6.20
C LEU A 281 -22.74 11.39 5.85
#